data_AF-A0A370LPE9-F1
#
_entry.id   AF-A0A370LPE9-F1
#
_cell.length_a   1.000
_cell.length_b   1.000
_cell.length_c   1.000
_cell.angle_alpha   90.00
_cell.angle_beta   90.00
_cell.angle_gamma   90.00
#
_symmetry.space_group_name_H-M   'P 1'
#
loop_
_entity.id
_entity.type
_entity.pdbx_description
1 polymer ?
#
loop_
_entity_poly.entity_id
_entity_poly.type
_entity_poly.pdbx_seq_one_letter_code
_entity_poly.pdbx_strand_id
1 'polypeptide(L)' 'MKLYLDFEPCDECITMMNELSSPQMLIVDDKTRADESAKFLRHLTYNHSEVVQAVMKDLPKQKRNQEYDFFK' A
#
# COMPACT_ATOMS: atom_id res chain seq x y z
N MET A 1 16.37 -1.55 6.69
CA MET A 1 16.17 -1.17 5.28
C MET A 1 15.63 0.25 5.25
N LYS A 2 16.16 1.13 4.39
CA LYS A 2 15.56 2.45 4.14
C LYS A 2 14.56 2.30 2.99
N LEU A 3 13.31 2.72 3.19
CA LEU A 3 12.31 2.75 2.13
C LEU A 3 12.50 4.07 1.36
N TYR A 4 12.76 3.96 0.05
CA TYR A 4 12.78 5.12 -0.84
C TYR A 4 11.44 5.13 -1.56
N LEU A 5 10.69 6.22 -1.39
CA LEU A 5 9.43 6.42 -2.10
C LEU A 5 9.74 7.22 -3.35
N ASP A 6 9.34 6.70 -4.52
CA ASP A 6 9.46 7.40 -5.81
C ASP A 6 8.33 8.44 -6.02
N PHE A 7 7.71 8.90 -4.93
CA PHE A 7 6.65 9.89 -4.92
C PHE A 7 6.74 10.77 -3.67
N GLU A 8 6.20 11.98 -3.76
CA GLU A 8 6.09 12.88 -2.61
C GLU A 8 4.89 12.46 -1.74
N PRO A 9 5.10 12.07 -0.47
CA PRO A 9 4.01 11.71 0.41
C PRO A 9 3.16 12.94 0.75
N CYS A 10 1.84 12.79 0.76
CA CYS A 10 0.94 13.82 1.25
C CYS A 10 1.03 13.98 2.78
N ASP A 11 0.44 15.03 3.33
CA ASP A 11 0.46 15.31 4.77
C ASP A 11 -0.10 14.15 5.61
N GLU A 12 -1.14 13.47 5.13
CA GLU A 12 -1.70 12.28 5.78
C GLU A 12 -0.71 11.12 5.78
N CYS A 13 -0.05 10.85 4.66
CA CYS A 13 1.00 9.84 4.58
C CYS A 13 2.14 10.11 5.55
N ILE A 14 2.60 11.37 5.62
CA ILE A 14 3.67 11.78 6.55
C ILE A 14 3.23 11.55 7.99
N THR A 15 1.98 11.90 8.33
CA THR A 15 1.42 11.68 9.66
C THR A 15 1.38 10.19 10.00
N MET A 16 0.81 9.36 9.13
CA MET A 16 0.74 7.90 9.32
C MET A 16 2.13 7.26 9.43
N MET A 17 3.11 7.71 8.61
CA MET A 17 4.49 7.23 8.71
C MET A 17 5.13 7.57 10.05
N ASN A 18 4.91 8.77 10.57
CA ASN A 18 5.42 9.18 11.88
C ASN A 18 4.78 8.37 13.01
N GLU A 19 3.48 8.09 12.93
CA GLU A 19 2.78 7.23 13.88
C GLU A 19 3.31 5.79 13.85
N LEU A 20 3.46 5.21 12.66
CA LEU A 20 4.02 3.86 12.47
C LEU A 20 5.48 3.76 12.92
N SER A 21 6.23 4.86 12.83
CA SER A 21 7.64 4.94 13.26
C SER A 21 7.80 5.29 14.73
N SER A 22 6.70 5.53 15.45
CA SER A 22 6.72 5.86 16.87
C SER A 22 7.30 4.69 17.68
N PRO A 23 8.10 4.96 18.73
CA PRO A 23 8.57 3.92 19.66
C PRO A 23 7.44 3.08 20.26
N GLN A 24 6.23 3.64 20.38
CA GLN A 24 5.06 2.95 20.89
C GLN A 24 4.64 1.79 19.95
N MET A 25 4.77 1.98 18.64
CA MET A 25 4.45 0.95 17.64
C MET A 25 5.44 -0.21 17.60
N LEU A 26 6.60 -0.08 18.26
CA LEU A 26 7.54 -1.19 18.46
C LEU A 26 7.14 -2.10 19.63
N ILE A 27 6.26 -1.62 20.50
CA ILE A 27 5.88 -2.29 21.76
C ILE A 27 4.48 -2.93 21.65
N VAL A 28 3.63 -2.46 20.72
CA VAL A 28 2.31 -3.05 20.47
C VAL A 28 2.40 -4.45 19.87
N ASP A 29 1.33 -5.22 20.01
CA ASP A 29 1.23 -6.57 19.47
C ASP A 29 1.20 -6.59 17.93
N ASP A 30 1.58 -7.74 17.36
CA ASP A 30 1.68 -7.92 15.91
C ASP A 30 0.38 -7.65 15.16
N LYS A 31 -0.77 -7.93 15.77
CA LYS A 31 -2.07 -7.74 15.12
C LYS A 31 -2.41 -6.26 15.02
N THR A 32 -2.17 -5.50 16.08
CA THR A 32 -2.35 -4.04 16.08
C THR A 32 -1.40 -3.38 15.08
N ARG A 33 -0.12 -3.79 15.07
CA ARG A 33 0.87 -3.28 14.11
C ARG A 33 0.50 -3.57 12.66
N ALA A 34 -0.02 -4.77 12.39
CA ALA A 34 -0.48 -5.16 11.06
C ALA A 34 -1.72 -4.35 10.63
N ASP A 35 -2.67 -4.06 11.53
CA ASP A 35 -3.85 -3.26 11.21
C ASP A 35 -3.48 -1.81 10.85
N GLU A 36 -2.61 -1.17 11.64
CA GLU A 36 -2.12 0.19 11.33
C GLU A 36 -1.32 0.23 10.02
N SER A 37 -0.47 -0.78 9.77
CA SER A 37 0.23 -0.89 8.50
C SER A 37 -0.73 -1.08 7.32
N ALA A 38 -1.82 -1.84 7.52
CA ALA A 38 -2.85 -2.04 6.52
C ALA A 38 -3.70 -0.78 6.28
N LYS A 39 -3.90 0.09 7.28
CA LYS A 39 -4.53 1.40 7.10
C LYS A 39 -3.68 2.30 6.22
N PHE A 40 -2.38 2.37 6.49
CA PHE A 40 -1.45 3.13 5.67
C PHE A 40 -1.40 2.63 4.22
N LEU A 41 -1.32 1.30 4.01
CA LEU A 41 -1.37 0.72 2.66
C LEU A 41 -2.69 1.04 1.93
N ARG A 42 -3.83 1.01 2.63
CA ARG A 42 -5.13 1.40 2.04
C ARG A 42 -5.12 2.86 1.59
N HIS A 43 -4.63 3.76 2.43
CA HIS A 43 -4.51 5.18 2.07
C HIS A 43 -3.63 5.35 0.82
N LEU A 44 -2.48 4.68 0.74
CA LEU A 44 -1.63 4.70 -0.45
C LEU A 44 -2.37 4.22 -1.70
N THR A 45 -3.03 3.06 -1.63
CA THR A 45 -3.69 2.49 -2.81
C THR A 45 -4.92 3.26 -3.29
N TYR A 46 -5.56 4.05 -2.43
CA TYR A 46 -6.77 4.79 -2.79
C TYR A 46 -6.50 6.24 -3.17
N ASN A 47 -5.47 6.86 -2.60
CA ASN A 47 -5.20 8.29 -2.78
C ASN A 47 -3.97 8.57 -3.66
N HIS A 48 -3.07 7.59 -3.85
CA HIS A 48 -1.85 7.74 -4.65
C HIS A 48 -1.90 6.87 -5.90
N SER A 49 -2.42 7.43 -6.99
CA SER A 49 -2.56 6.73 -8.28
C SER A 49 -1.21 6.25 -8.84
N GLU A 50 -0.14 6.98 -8.58
CA GLU A 50 1.24 6.66 -8.93
C GLU A 50 1.72 5.37 -8.25
N VAL A 51 1.32 5.12 -7.00
CA VAL A 51 1.64 3.89 -6.27
C VAL A 51 0.90 2.71 -6.88
N VAL A 52 -0.38 2.87 -7.20
CA VAL A 52 -1.18 1.81 -7.86
C VAL A 52 -0.59 1.46 -9.22
N GLN A 53 -0.23 2.47 -10.01
CA GLN A 53 0.36 2.26 -11.34
C GLN A 53 1.72 1.56 -11.27
N ALA A 54 2.58 1.94 -10.31
CA ALA A 54 3.86 1.28 -10.08
C ALA A 54 3.66 -0.20 -9.71
N VAL A 55 2.79 -0.49 -8.74
CA VAL A 55 2.47 -1.87 -8.34
C VAL A 55 1.90 -2.67 -9.51
N MET A 56 0.99 -2.10 -10.30
CA MET A 56 0.43 -2.77 -11.49
C MET A 56 1.46 -3.04 -12.59
N LYS A 57 2.52 -2.23 -12.70
CA LYS A 57 3.59 -2.40 -13.69
C LYS A 57 4.52 -3.56 -13.33
N ASP A 58 4.80 -3.73 -12.04
CA ASP A 58 5.65 -4.81 -11.53
C ASP A 58 4.89 -6.13 -11.31
N LEU A 59 3.57 -6.08 -11.14
CA LEU A 59 2.75 -7.28 -11.13
C LEU A 59 2.79 -7.96 -12.51
N PRO A 60 3.01 -9.28 -12.57
CA PRO A 60 2.97 -10.01 -13.83
C PRO A 60 1.59 -9.78 -14.44
N LYS A 61 1.55 -9.11 -15.61
CA LYS A 61 0.32 -8.92 -16.37
C LYS A 61 -0.33 -10.29 -16.52
N GLN A 62 -1.48 -10.49 -15.87
CA GLN A 62 -2.27 -11.70 -16.07
C GLN A 62 -2.46 -11.85 -17.59
N LYS A 63 -1.97 -12.96 -18.16
CA LYS A 63 -2.21 -13.25 -19.58
C LYS A 63 -3.71 -13.21 -19.79
N ARG A 64 -4.17 -12.31 -20.65
CA ARG A 64 -5.56 -12.11 -21.07
C ARG A 64 -6.03 -13.30 -21.92
N ASN A 65 -5.95 -14.52 -21.40
CA ASN A 65 -6.41 -15.75 -22.06
C ASN A 65 -7.61 -16.34 -21.31
N GLN A 66 -8.49 -15.49 -20.79
CA GLN A 66 -9.84 -15.90 -20.43
C GLN A 66 -10.79 -14.90 -21.08
N GLU A 67 -11.18 -15.20 -22.32
CA GLU A 67 -12.48 -14.80 -22.83
C GLU A 67 -13.51 -15.42 -21.87
N TYR A 68 -13.95 -14.64 -20.88
CA TYR A 68 -15.15 -14.98 -20.16
C TYR A 68 -16.30 -14.76 -21.12
N ASP A 69 -16.83 -15.85 -21.66
CA ASP A 69 -18.04 -15.87 -22.46
C ASP A 69 -19.22 -15.67 -21.50
N PHE A 70 -19.62 -14.42 -21.29
CA PHE A 70 -20.69 -14.04 -20.35
C PHE A 70 -22.10 -14.47 -20.82
N PHE A 71 -22.21 -15.22 -21.92
CA PHE A 71 -23.49 -15.56 -22.58
C PHE A 71 -23.66 -17.06 -22.88
N LYS A 72 -23.12 -17.97 -22.06
CA LYS A 72 -23.38 -19.41 -22.20
C LYS A 72 -24.04 -20.04 -20.97
#